data_AF-A0A955TB41-F1
#
_entry.id   AF-A0A955TB41-F1
#
_cell.length_a   1.000
_cell.length_b   1.000
_cell.length_c   1.000
_cell.angle_alpha   90.00
_cell.angle_beta   90.00
_cell.angle_gamma   90.00
#
_symmetry.space_group_name_H-M   'P 1'
#
loop_
_entity.id
_entity.type
_entity.pdbx_description
1 polymer ?
#
loop_
_entity_poly.entity_id
_entity_poly.type
_entity_poly.pdbx_seq_one_letter_code
_entity_poly.pdbx_strand_id
1 'polypeptide(L)' 'RDLAIKRSSGADIKKVAMQQGMLTLRQYGWARVRDGLTTVEELLRVTQEDVHLEKSISEEMAKDKDHVIEGEFEL' A
#
# COMPACT_ATOMS: atom_id res chain seq x y z
N ARG A 1 -11.67 -14.03 -4.37
CA ARG A 1 -12.57 -14.34 -5.52
C ARG A 1 -13.84 -13.50 -5.46
N ASP A 2 -14.33 -13.22 -4.26
CA ASP A 2 -15.60 -12.50 -4.01
C ASP A 2 -15.62 -11.06 -4.54
N LEU A 3 -14.51 -10.32 -4.50
CA LEU A 3 -14.48 -8.90 -4.93
C LEU A 3 -14.76 -8.74 -6.43
N ALA A 4 -14.27 -9.66 -7.27
CA ALA A 4 -14.51 -9.63 -8.72
C ALA A 4 -15.99 -9.92 -9.04
N ILE A 5 -16.61 -10.85 -8.30
CA ILE A 5 -18.03 -11.19 -8.45
C ILE A 5 -18.92 -10.03 -8.00
N LYS A 6 -18.51 -9.33 -6.93
CA LYS A 6 -19.23 -8.17 -6.36
C LYS A 6 -19.06 -6.87 -7.16
N ARG A 7 -18.33 -6.88 -8.28
CA ARG A 7 -17.97 -5.66 -9.04
C ARG A 7 -17.35 -4.57 -8.15
N SER A 8 -16.55 -4.98 -7.17
CA SER A 8 -15.83 -4.05 -6.31
C SER A 8 -14.94 -3.12 -7.15
N SER A 9 -14.69 -1.90 -6.66
CA SER A 9 -13.88 -0.94 -7.40
C SER A 9 -12.45 -1.46 -7.58
N GLY A 10 -11.76 -0.99 -8.63
CA GLY A 10 -10.35 -1.32 -8.83
C GLY A 10 -9.46 -0.91 -7.66
N ALA A 11 -9.81 0.17 -6.96
CA ALA A 11 -9.11 0.63 -5.76
C ALA A 11 -9.28 -0.35 -4.59
N ASP A 12 -10.50 -0.86 -4.36
CA ASP A 12 -10.77 -1.84 -3.29
C ASP A 12 -10.04 -3.16 -3.55
N ILE A 13 -10.03 -3.60 -4.81
CA ILE A 13 -9.29 -4.81 -5.22
C ILE A 13 -7.79 -4.60 -5.01
N LYS A 14 -7.24 -3.45 -5.42
CA LYS A 14 -5.82 -3.11 -5.23
C LYS A 14 -5.46 -3.10 -3.75
N LYS A 15 -6.28 -2.49 -2.89
CA LYS A 15 -6.06 -2.42 -1.44
C LYS A 15 -5.99 -3.81 -0.83
N VAL A 16 -6.98 -4.67 -1.09
CA VAL A 16 -7.02 -6.02 -0.52
C VAL A 16 -5.88 -6.89 -1.07
N ALA A 17 -5.56 -6.78 -2.36
CA ALA A 17 -4.43 -7.50 -2.96
C ALA A 17 -3.11 -7.17 -2.25
N MET A 18 -2.87 -5.89 -1.96
CA MET A 18 -1.67 -5.46 -1.24
C MET A 18 -1.65 -5.90 0.22
N GLN A 19 -2.80 -5.85 0.92
CA GLN A 19 -2.94 -6.40 2.27
C GLN A 19 -2.64 -7.90 2.32
N GLN A 20 -2.88 -8.62 1.22
CA GLN A 20 -2.56 -10.04 1.08
C GLN A 20 -1.11 -10.29 0.60
N GLY A 21 -0.26 -9.25 0.55
CA GLY A 21 1.15 -9.36 0.23
C GLY A 21 1.49 -9.26 -1.26
N MET A 22 0.53 -8.91 -2.13
CA MET A 22 0.86 -8.60 -3.52
C MET A 22 1.60 -7.27 -3.62
N LEU A 23 2.64 -7.23 -4.44
CA LEU A 23 3.36 -6.00 -4.77
C LEU A 23 2.73 -5.32 -5.98
N THR A 24 2.74 -3.98 -5.99
CA THR A 24 2.43 -3.23 -7.22
C THR A 24 3.52 -3.45 -8.26
N LEU A 25 3.20 -3.22 -9.53
CA LEU A 25 4.19 -3.31 -10.62
C LEU A 25 5.37 -2.35 -10.40
N ARG A 26 5.10 -1.16 -9.85
CA ARG A 26 6.15 -0.19 -9.49
C ARG A 26 7.03 -0.69 -8.36
N GLN A 27 6.45 -1.23 -7.29
CA GLN A 27 7.19 -1.81 -6.17
C GLN A 27 8.07 -2.99 -6.63
N TYR A 28 7.52 -3.90 -7.42
CA TYR A 28 8.26 -5.02 -7.99
C TYR A 28 9.40 -4.55 -8.91
N GLY A 29 9.13 -3.56 -9.75
CA GLY A 29 10.11 -3.03 -10.69
C GLY A 29 11.33 -2.42 -10.01
N TRP A 30 11.19 -1.79 -8.84
CA TRP A 30 12.34 -1.32 -8.06
C TRP A 30 13.30 -2.43 -7.65
N ALA A 31 12.78 -3.61 -7.30
CA ALA A 31 13.63 -4.76 -7.03
C ALA A 31 14.41 -5.19 -8.29
N ARG A 32 13.75 -5.18 -9.46
CA ARG A 32 14.40 -5.51 -10.74
C ARG A 32 15.46 -4.49 -11.16
N VAL A 33 15.26 -3.20 -10.87
CA VAL A 33 16.27 -2.16 -11.08
C VAL A 33 17.50 -2.44 -10.22
N ARG A 34 17.31 -2.74 -8.94
CA ARG A 34 18.42 -3.08 -8.03
C ARG A 34 19.17 -4.33 -8.48
N ASP A 35 18.46 -5.31 -9.04
CA ASP A 35 19.03 -6.54 -9.58
C ASP A 35 19.73 -6.32 -10.96
N GLY A 36 19.68 -5.10 -11.52
CA GLY A 36 20.29 -4.75 -12.81
C GLY A 36 19.53 -5.30 -14.03
N LEU A 37 18.28 -5.75 -13.86
CA LEU A 37 17.48 -6.41 -14.90
C LEU A 37 16.67 -5.44 -15.77
N THR A 38 16.48 -4.21 -15.30
CA THR A 38 15.80 -3.12 -16.04
C THR A 38 16.35 -1.78 -15.57
N THR A 39 15.99 -0.69 -16.24
CA THR A 39 16.45 0.66 -15.89
C THR A 39 15.38 1.45 -15.15
N VAL A 40 15.82 2.49 -14.43
CA VAL A 40 14.91 3.41 -13.75
C VAL A 40 14.00 4.10 -14.78
N GLU A 41 14.54 4.48 -15.94
CA GLU A 41 13.81 5.15 -17.01
C GLU A 41 12.73 4.25 -17.61
N GLU A 42 13.01 2.97 -17.77
CA GLU A 42 12.02 2.00 -18.24
C GLU A 42 10.91 1.79 -17.19
N LEU A 43 11.29 1.60 -15.92
CA LEU A 43 10.35 1.46 -14.81
C LEU A 43 9.40 2.65 -14.71
N LEU A 44 9.93 3.87 -14.77
CA LEU A 44 9.14 5.09 -14.67
C LEU A 44 8.20 5.29 -15.87
N ARG A 45 8.59 4.83 -17.05
CA ARG A 45 7.77 4.93 -18.27
C ARG A 45 6.61 3.93 -18.28
N VAL A 46 6.82 2.73 -17.75
CA VAL A 46 5.87 1.62 -17.84
C VAL A 46 4.89 1.58 -16.67
N THR A 47 5.24 2.21 -15.54
CA THR A 47 4.40 2.16 -14.33
C THR A 47 3.72 3.50 -14.04
N GLN A 48 2.52 3.45 -13.47
CA GLN A 48 1.83 4.63 -12.92
C GLN A 48 2.22 4.85 -11.46
N GLU A 49 2.17 6.09 -11.01
CA GLU A 49 2.49 6.44 -9.62
C GLU A 49 1.45 5.83 -8.67
N ASP A 50 1.88 5.45 -7.48
CA ASP A 50 1.04 4.83 -6.46
C ASP A 50 0.25 5.89 -5.66
N VAL A 51 -0.40 6.83 -6.38
CA VAL A 51 -1.02 8.07 -5.84
C VAL A 51 -2.13 7.84 -4.80
N HIS A 52 -2.73 6.64 -4.77
CA HIS A 52 -3.89 6.32 -3.94
C HIS A 52 -3.58 5.54 -2.67
N LEU A 53 -2.32 5.19 -2.41
CA LEU A 53 -1.97 4.24 -1.33
C LEU A 53 -1.52 4.91 -0.03
N GLU A 54 -0.93 6.10 -0.11
CA GLU A 54 -0.34 6.77 1.07
C GLU A 54 -1.40 7.30 2.04
N LYS A 55 -2.58 7.68 1.54
CA LYS A 55 -3.68 8.18 2.39
C LYS A 55 -4.23 7.09 3.30
N SER A 56 -4.35 5.86 2.81
CA SER A 56 -4.92 4.76 3.59
C SER A 56 -4.02 4.30 4.73
N ILE A 57 -2.69 4.32 4.54
CA ILE A 57 -1.73 3.91 5.57
C ILE A 57 -1.61 4.98 6.65
N SER A 58 -1.56 6.25 6.27
CA SER A 58 -1.48 7.37 7.22
C SER A 58 -2.75 7.51 8.07
N GLU A 59 -3.93 7.26 7.49
CA GLU A 59 -5.21 7.22 8.20
C GLU A 59 -5.30 6.05 9.21
N GLU A 60 -4.76 4.88 8.85
CA GLU A 60 -4.77 3.68 9.71
C GLU A 60 -3.76 3.81 10.87
N MET A 61 -2.58 4.40 10.63
CA MET A 61 -1.57 4.72 11.66
C MET A 61 -2.00 5.84 12.61
N ALA A 62 -2.88 6.74 12.19
CA ALA A 62 -3.40 7.81 13.04
C ALA A 62 -4.40 7.29 14.09
N LYS A 63 -5.10 6.19 13.79
CA LYS A 63 -6.13 5.60 14.66
C LYS A 63 -5.58 4.84 15.87
N ASP A 64 -4.31 4.42 15.79
CA ASP A 64 -3.64 3.64 16.84
C ASP A 64 -3.08 4.53 17.98
N LYS A 65 -3.06 5.86 17.80
CA LYS A 65 -2.60 6.81 18.82
C LYS A 65 -3.62 7.09 19.94
N ASP A 66 -4.88 6.69 19.76
CA ASP A 66 -5.95 6.91 20.74
C ASP A 66 -6.01 5.82 21.84
N HIS A 67 -5.08 4.85 21.85
CA HIS A 67 -5.03 3.77 22.86
C HIS A 67 -3.91 3.91 23.90
N VAL A 68 -3.27 5.09 24.02
CA VAL A 68 -2.40 5.36 25.17
C VAL A 68 -3.26 5.79 26.35
N ILE A 69 -3.72 4.78 27.10
CA ILE A 69 -4.00 4.77 28.56
C ILE A 69 -3.83 6.13 29.28
N GLU A 70 -4.91 6.91 29.39
CA GLU A 70 -5.07 7.84 30.50
C GLU A 70 -5.51 7.03 31.74
N GLY A 71 -4.54 6.44 32.43
CA GLY A 71 -4.77 5.68 33.64
C GLY A 71 -3.53 5.70 34.53
N GLU A 72 -3.69 6.31 35.69
CA GLU A 72 -2.81 6.28 36.88
C GLU A 72 -1.59 7.21 36.88
N PHE A 73 -1.79 8.42 37.42
CA PHE A 73 -0.85 9.00 38.37
C PHE A 73 -1.66 9.70 39.48
N GLU A 74 -2.07 8.93 40.50
CA GLU A 74 -2.31 9.49 41.83
C GLU A 74 -0.95 9.66 42.52
N LEU A 75 -0.59 10.91 42.83
CA LEU A 75 0.25 11.30 43.97
C LEU A 75 -0.29 12.61 44.54
#